data_AF-A0A0S7XHN5-F1
#
_entry.id   AF-A0A0S7XHN5-F1
#
_cell.length_a   1.000
_cell.length_b   1.000
_cell.length_c   1.000
_cell.angle_alpha   90.00
_cell.angle_beta   90.00
_cell.angle_gamma   90.00
#
_symmetry.space_group_name_H-M   'P 1'
#
loop_
_entity.id
_entity.type
_entity.pdbx_description
1 polymer ?
#
loop_
_entity_poly.entity_id
_entity_poly.type
_entity_poly.pdbx_seq_one_letter_code
_entity_poly.pdbx_strand_id
1 'polypeptide(L)'
;MVEKVENFYQDNEDIQFFFKHLDWQRIVTLHEQDFKDREHYDYATENTEDAVDSYQRVLQVLGEIAAEYSAPRSEEVDLSGTSFEGGRVSYANG
;
A
#
# COMPACT_ATOMS: atom_id res chain seq x y z
N MET A 1 6.85 -24.22 -13.88
CA MET A 1 7.39 -22.86 -13.75
C MET A 1 6.39 -22.11 -12.90
N VAL A 2 6.80 -21.52 -11.78
CA VAL A 2 5.91 -20.69 -10.98
C VAL A 2 5.92 -19.31 -11.63
N GLU A 3 4.74 -18.78 -11.93
CA GLU A 3 4.57 -17.42 -12.47
C GLU A 3 5.08 -16.42 -11.42
N LYS A 4 5.95 -15.50 -11.83
CA LYS A 4 6.45 -14.45 -10.94
C LYS A 4 5.30 -13.47 -10.71
N VAL A 5 4.93 -13.25 -9.45
CA VAL A 5 3.98 -12.21 -9.05
C VAL A 5 4.70 -10.87 -9.13
N GLU A 6 4.16 -9.91 -9.90
CA GLU A 6 4.72 -8.56 -9.98
C GLU A 6 4.31 -7.74 -8.75
N ASN A 7 5.19 -6.85 -8.29
CA ASN A 7 4.94 -6.04 -7.11
C ASN A 7 5.58 -4.66 -7.26
N PHE A 8 4.77 -3.62 -7.51
CA PHE A 8 5.30 -2.27 -7.76
C PHE A 8 6.00 -1.62 -6.56
N TYR A 9 5.88 -2.18 -5.36
CA TYR A 9 6.67 -1.76 -4.21
C TYR A 9 8.05 -2.44 -4.19
N GLN A 10 8.09 -3.77 -4.36
CA GLN A 10 9.34 -4.55 -4.27
C GLN A 10 10.19 -4.46 -5.54
N ASP A 11 9.56 -4.37 -6.71
CA ASP A 11 10.21 -4.26 -8.02
C ASP A 11 10.58 -2.81 -8.41
N ASN A 12 10.66 -1.89 -7.44
CA ASN A 12 11.01 -0.48 -7.65
C ASN A 12 12.26 -0.08 -6.84
N GLU A 13 13.41 0.00 -7.52
CA GLU A 13 14.70 0.28 -6.87
C GLU A 13 14.75 1.63 -6.16
N ASP A 14 14.07 2.66 -6.67
CA ASP A 14 14.04 4.01 -6.08
C ASP A 14 13.26 4.03 -4.77
N ILE A 15 12.11 3.36 -4.72
CA ILE A 15 11.32 3.20 -3.48
C ILE A 15 12.14 2.42 -2.45
N GLN A 16 12.77 1.32 -2.87
CA GLN A 16 13.62 0.53 -1.99
C GLN A 16 14.83 1.33 -1.48
N PHE A 17 15.44 2.15 -2.33
CA PHE A 17 16.52 3.05 -1.94
C PHE A 17 16.03 4.03 -0.88
N PHE A 18 14.92 4.72 -1.11
CA PHE A 18 14.37 5.70 -0.17
C PHE A 18 14.08 5.06 1.19
N PHE A 19 13.39 3.91 1.22
CA PHE A 19 13.03 3.20 2.45
C PHE A 19 14.26 2.73 3.24
N LYS A 20 15.37 2.39 2.57
CA LYS A 20 16.64 2.03 3.24
C LYS A 20 17.33 3.22 3.92
N HIS A 21 17.02 4.46 3.52
CA HIS A 21 17.71 5.68 3.97
C HIS A 21 16.81 6.60 4.81
N LEU A 22 15.57 6.19 5.08
CA LEU A 22 14.66 6.91 5.96
C LEU A 22 15.13 6.88 7.42
N ASP A 23 14.89 7.99 8.12
CA ASP A 23 14.96 8.04 9.58
C ASP A 23 13.69 7.41 10.16
N TRP A 24 13.66 6.06 10.18
CA TRP A 24 12.53 5.28 10.67
C TRP A 24 12.18 5.59 12.12
N GLN A 25 13.19 5.84 12.95
CA GLN A 25 12.96 6.18 14.34
C GLN A 25 12.10 7.44 14.45
N ARG A 26 12.48 8.50 13.73
CA ARG A 26 11.71 9.74 13.69
C ARG A 26 10.31 9.55 13.13
N ILE A 27 10.17 8.79 12.04
CA ILE A 27 8.87 8.56 11.38
C ILE A 27 7.94 7.79 12.32
N VAL A 28 8.41 6.67 12.88
CA VAL A 28 7.59 5.83 13.77
C VAL A 28 7.19 6.59 15.03
N THR A 29 8.09 7.36 15.64
CA THR A 29 7.72 8.18 16.81
C THR A 29 6.58 9.16 16.50
N LEU A 30 6.57 9.76 15.30
CA LEU A 30 5.50 10.68 14.88
C LEU A 30 4.19 9.95 14.57
N HIS A 31 4.25 8.74 14.01
CA HIS A 31 3.08 7.97 13.59
C HIS A 31 2.44 7.17 14.74
N GLU A 32 3.23 6.44 15.53
CA GLU A 32 2.76 5.50 16.56
C GLU A 32 2.61 6.15 17.95
N GLN A 33 2.94 7.43 18.11
CA GLN A 33 2.75 8.20 19.36
C GLN A 33 3.28 7.50 20.62
N ASP A 34 4.52 7.00 20.58
CA ASP A 34 5.14 6.18 21.65
C ASP A 34 4.43 4.83 21.91
N PHE A 35 3.80 4.27 20.87
CA PHE A 35 3.15 2.95 20.89
C PHE A 35 2.01 2.85 21.93
N LYS A 36 1.28 3.93 22.17
CA LYS A 36 0.18 3.97 23.18
C LYS A 36 -0.90 2.93 22.93
N ASP A 37 -1.14 2.59 21.67
CA ASP A 37 -2.19 1.66 21.27
C ASP A 37 -1.91 0.21 21.72
N ARG A 38 -0.66 -0.15 22.04
CA ARG A 38 -0.29 -1.48 22.58
C ARG A 38 -0.91 -1.78 23.94
N GLU A 39 -1.35 -0.75 24.68
CA GLU A 39 -2.06 -0.92 25.95
C GLU A 39 -3.54 -1.28 25.75
N HIS A 40 -4.06 -1.10 24.53
CA HIS A 40 -5.47 -1.27 24.20
C HIS A 40 -5.72 -2.38 23.18
N TYR A 41 -4.73 -2.74 22.37
CA TYR A 41 -4.88 -3.69 21.27
C TYR A 41 -3.71 -4.66 21.19
N ASP A 42 -4.01 -5.97 21.20
CA ASP A 42 -3.02 -7.05 21.14
C ASP A 42 -2.27 -7.14 19.80
N TYR A 43 -2.72 -6.41 18.78
CA TYR A 43 -2.09 -6.35 17.46
C TYR A 43 -1.34 -5.03 17.19
N ALA A 44 -1.38 -4.09 18.14
CA ALA A 44 -0.69 -2.82 17.98
C ALA A 44 0.83 -3.04 18.10
N THR A 45 1.56 -2.18 17.40
CA THR A 45 3.01 -2.36 17.27
C THR A 45 3.72 -2.03 18.58
N GLU A 46 4.73 -2.80 18.93
CA GLU A 46 5.37 -2.70 20.25
C GLU A 46 6.58 -1.79 20.29
N ASN A 47 7.28 -1.68 19.15
CA ASN A 47 8.52 -0.93 19.01
C ASN A 47 8.77 -0.54 17.55
N THR A 48 9.85 0.20 17.30
CA THR A 48 10.16 0.73 15.97
C THR A 48 10.43 -0.35 14.93
N GLU A 49 11.09 -1.45 15.30
CA GLU A 49 11.38 -2.55 14.36
C GLU A 49 10.09 -3.26 13.93
N ASP A 50 9.20 -3.51 14.90
CA ASP A 50 7.88 -4.11 14.67
C ASP A 50 6.97 -3.22 13.80
N ALA A 51 6.95 -1.91 14.07
CA ALA A 51 6.23 -0.96 13.24
C ALA A 51 6.72 -0.94 11.79
N VAL A 52 8.04 -0.93 11.59
CA VAL A 52 8.62 -0.94 10.24
C VAL A 52 8.33 -2.25 9.51
N ASP A 53 8.43 -3.41 10.18
CA ASP A 53 8.06 -4.71 9.60
C ASP A 53 6.57 -4.73 9.19
N SER A 54 5.70 -4.24 10.07
CA SER A 54 4.26 -4.12 9.79
C SER A 54 3.99 -3.23 8.56
N TYR A 55 4.61 -2.05 8.49
CA TYR A 55 4.48 -1.16 7.33
C TYR A 55 4.98 -1.82 6.03
N GLN A 56 6.10 -2.53 6.08
CA GLN A 56 6.65 -3.24 4.92
C GLN A 56 5.70 -4.34 4.41
N ARG A 57 5.05 -5.08 5.31
CA ARG A 57 4.05 -6.09 4.94
C ARG A 57 2.84 -5.47 4.26
N VAL A 58 2.31 -4.38 4.81
CA VAL A 58 1.19 -3.65 4.21
C VAL A 58 1.56 -3.15 2.82
N LEU A 59 2.75 -2.57 2.67
CA LEU A 59 3.25 -2.08 1.38
C LEU A 59 3.50 -3.19 0.37
N GLN A 60 3.95 -4.37 0.81
CA GLN A 60 4.07 -5.54 -0.05
C GLN A 60 2.71 -5.93 -0.62
N VAL A 61 1.68 -6.08 0.21
CA VAL A 61 0.31 -6.39 -0.26
C VAL A 61 -0.22 -5.30 -1.19
N LEU A 62 0.00 -4.03 -0.84
CA LEU A 62 -0.43 -2.91 -1.68
C LEU A 62 0.28 -2.89 -3.03
N GLY A 63 1.58 -3.19 -3.07
CA GLY A 63 2.36 -3.27 -4.30
C GLY A 63 1.90 -4.37 -5.23
N GLU A 64 1.48 -5.52 -4.68
CA GLU A 64 0.88 -6.62 -5.45
C GLU A 64 -0.50 -6.23 -5.99
N ILE A 65 -1.38 -5.66 -5.16
CA ILE A 65 -2.69 -5.15 -5.61
C ILE A 65 -2.51 -4.11 -6.72
N ALA A 66 -1.53 -3.21 -6.58
CA ALA A 66 -1.25 -2.20 -7.59
C ALA A 66 -0.85 -2.82 -8.93
N ALA A 67 0.04 -3.83 -8.91
CA ALA A 67 0.57 -4.47 -10.10
C ALA A 67 -0.44 -5.43 -10.76
N GLU A 68 -1.05 -6.32 -9.98
CA GLU A 68 -1.84 -7.45 -10.49
C GLU A 68 -3.33 -7.13 -10.61
N TYR A 69 -3.84 -6.24 -9.75
CA TYR A 69 -5.25 -5.85 -9.79
C TYR A 69 -5.43 -4.53 -10.53
N SER A 70 -4.85 -3.44 -10.04
CA SER A 70 -5.17 -2.08 -10.51
C SER A 70 -4.60 -1.77 -11.89
N ALA A 71 -3.30 -2.01 -12.11
CA ALA A 71 -2.61 -1.65 -13.35
C ALA A 71 -3.20 -2.26 -14.63
N PRO A 72 -3.52 -3.58 -14.73
CA PRO A 72 -4.08 -4.14 -15.96
C PRO A 72 -5.48 -3.60 -16.30
N ARG A 73 -6.19 -3.02 -15.33
CA ARG A 73 -7.54 -2.45 -15.51
C ARG A 73 -7.51 -0.96 -15.79
N SER A 74 -6.41 -0.27 -15.49
CA SER A 74 -6.39 1.19 -15.51
C SER A 74 -6.66 1.78 -16.88
N GLU A 75 -6.18 1.13 -17.95
CA GLU A 75 -6.42 1.58 -19.33
C GLU A 75 -7.90 1.47 -19.71
N GLU A 76 -8.54 0.32 -19.45
CA GLU A 76 -9.97 0.13 -19.74
C GLU A 76 -10.83 1.11 -18.93
N VAL A 77 -10.50 1.31 -17.66
CA VAL A 77 -11.19 2.26 -16.78
C VAL A 77 -11.09 3.68 -17.32
N ASP A 78 -9.91 4.11 -17.77
CA ASP A 78 -9.68 5.44 -18.35
C ASP A 78 -10.45 5.62 -19.67
N LEU A 79 -10.43 4.61 -20.55
CA LEU A 79 -11.14 4.63 -21.82
C LEU A 79 -12.67 4.62 -21.68
N SER A 80 -13.19 3.84 -20.72
CA SER A 80 -14.64 3.70 -20.52
C SER A 80 -15.25 4.87 -19.75
N GLY A 81 -14.52 5.43 -18.79
CA GLY A 81 -14.94 6.58 -18.00
C GLY A 81 -16.25 6.35 -17.23
N THR A 82 -16.83 7.43 -16.72
CA THR A 82 -18.11 7.40 -16.00
C THR A 82 -19.22 8.01 -16.84
N SER A 83 -20.43 7.47 -16.75
CA SER A 83 -21.62 8.06 -17.39
C SER A 83 -22.63 8.57 -16.36
N PHE A 84 -23.43 9.57 -16.75
CA PHE A 84 -24.51 10.10 -15.93
C PHE A 84 -25.80 10.17 -16.73
N GLU A 85 -26.79 9.37 -16.32
CA GLU A 85 -28.09 9.30 -17.00
C GLU A 85 -29.20 9.18 -15.96
N GLY A 86 -30.30 9.92 -16.17
CA GLY A 86 -31.49 9.81 -15.33
C GLY A 86 -31.28 10.11 -13.83
N GLY A 87 -30.31 10.93 -13.47
CA GLY A 87 -29.99 11.24 -12.07
C GLY A 87 -29.07 10.23 -11.38
N ARG A 88 -28.52 9.25 -12.11
CA ARG A 88 -27.62 8.23 -11.59
C ARG A 88 -26.27 8.25 -12.32
N VAL A 89 -25.19 8.11 -11.56
CA VAL A 89 -23.84 7.88 -12.09
C VAL A 89 -23.59 6.38 -12.22
N SER A 90 -23.04 5.97 -13.36
CA SER A 90 -22.48 4.63 -13.59
C SER A 90 -20.97 4.75 -13.74
N TYR A 91 -20.23 3.96 -12.98
CA TYR A 91 -18.76 3.96 -13.01
C TYR A 91 -18.24 2.99 -14.08
N ALA A 92 -17.02 3.25 -14.55
CA ALA A 92 -16.26 2.32 -15.37
C ALA A 92 -16.18 0.94 -14.70
N ASN A 93 -16.21 -0.12 -15.51
CA ASN A 93 -15.92 -1.45 -15.02
C ASN A 93 -14.41 -1.58 -14.80
N GLY A 94 -14.02 -1.90 -13.57
CA GLY A 94 -12.67 -2.31 -13.19
C GLY A 94 -12.75 -3.68 -12.57
#